data_AF-A0A7W3IRX2-F1
#
_entry.id   AF-A0A7W3IRX2-F1
#
_cell.length_a   1.000
_cell.length_b   1.000
_cell.length_c   1.000
_cell.angle_alpha   90.00
_cell.angle_beta   90.00
_cell.angle_gamma   90.00
#
_symmetry.space_group_name_H-M   'P 1'
#
loop_
_entity.id
_entity.type
_entity.pdbx_description
1 polymer ?
#
loop_
_entity_poly.entity_id
_entity_poly.type
_entity_poly.pdbx_seq_one_letter_code
_entity_poly.pdbx_strand_id
1 'polypeptide(L)'
;MNSTGQDFLEIARGYRDTFPDGDRPLHILARLTEELGEVAEAVAHLERHGAKVAKHGEPSIDHLAEEIQDLIHNAFALVRYYSAEAALDDCVQRTLDAFRETDRLNT
;
A
#
# COMPACT_ATOMS: atom_id res chain seq x y z
N MET A 1 -16.73 -8.48 11.07
CA MET A 1 -15.43 -8.47 10.39
C MET A 1 -15.14 -7.03 10.05
N ASN A 2 -13.96 -6.52 10.43
CA ASN A 2 -13.49 -5.23 9.95
C ASN A 2 -13.21 -5.34 8.45
N SER A 3 -13.31 -4.23 7.73
CA SER A 3 -12.84 -4.19 6.34
C SER A 3 -11.31 -4.13 6.34
N THR A 4 -10.69 -4.60 5.26
CA THR A 4 -9.24 -4.48 5.08
C THR A 4 -8.75 -3.04 5.24
N GLY A 5 -9.54 -2.04 4.81
CA GLY A 5 -9.22 -0.63 5.04
C GLY A 5 -9.22 -0.23 6.51
N GLN A 6 -10.14 -0.77 7.32
CA GLN A 6 -10.11 -0.56 8.77
C GLN A 6 -8.91 -1.23 9.43
N ASP A 7 -8.52 -2.42 9.00
CA ASP A 7 -7.33 -3.10 9.51
C ASP A 7 -6.06 -2.26 9.24
N PHE A 8 -5.94 -1.66 8.03
CA PHE A 8 -4.83 -0.76 7.71
C PHE A 8 -4.83 0.54 8.51
N LEU A 9 -6.01 1.08 8.87
CA LEU A 9 -6.11 2.22 9.79
C LEU A 9 -5.65 1.86 11.20
N GLU A 10 -5.96 0.66 11.68
CA GLU A 10 -5.47 0.17 12.98
C GLU A 10 -3.95 -0.01 12.98
N ILE A 11 -3.39 -0.59 11.92
CA ILE A 11 -1.94 -0.70 11.73
C ILE A 11 -1.28 0.68 11.73
N ALA A 12 -1.81 1.63 10.95
CA ALA A 12 -1.29 2.99 10.88
C ALA A 12 -1.32 3.72 12.23
N ARG A 13 -2.36 3.47 13.06
CA ARG A 13 -2.42 3.99 14.44
C ARG A 13 -1.34 3.36 15.31
N GLY A 14 -1.14 2.04 15.23
CA GLY A 14 -0.07 1.35 15.97
C GLY A 14 1.32 1.89 15.65
N TYR A 15 1.62 2.16 14.38
CA TYR A 15 2.88 2.79 13.98
C TYR A 15 3.03 4.22 14.52
N ARG A 16 1.96 5.02 14.51
CA ARG A 16 1.93 6.38 15.08
C ARG A 16 2.16 6.38 16.59
N ASP A 17 1.57 5.41 17.30
CA ASP A 17 1.76 5.23 18.73
C ASP A 17 3.20 4.80 19.06
N THR A 18 3.79 3.93 18.23
CA THR A 18 5.14 3.37 18.44
C THR A 18 6.25 4.35 18.05
N PHE A 19 6.05 5.13 16.97
CA PHE A 19 7.06 6.02 16.38
C PHE A 19 6.50 7.44 16.15
N PRO A 20 6.20 8.20 17.22
CA PRO A 20 5.50 9.48 17.11
C PRO A 20 6.27 10.53 16.29
N ASP A 21 7.61 10.52 16.32
CA ASP A 21 8.45 11.46 15.57
C ASP A 21 8.45 11.20 14.05
N GLY A 22 8.05 10.00 13.64
CA GLY A 22 7.91 9.56 12.25
C GLY A 22 6.57 9.93 11.61
N ASP A 23 5.63 10.48 12.38
CA ASP A 23 4.25 10.70 11.94
C ASP A 23 4.02 12.02 11.20
N ARG A 24 5.10 12.72 10.82
CA ARG A 24 4.99 13.94 10.01
C ARG A 24 4.69 13.59 8.55
N PRO A 25 3.86 14.34 7.81
CA PRO A 25 3.41 13.95 6.47
C PRO A 25 4.54 13.72 5.47
N LEU A 26 5.58 14.56 5.51
CA LEU A 26 6.74 14.39 4.63
C LEU A 26 7.61 13.19 5.02
N HIS A 27 7.60 12.78 6.29
CA HIS A 27 8.27 11.56 6.73
C HIS A 27 7.48 10.32 6.33
N ILE A 28 6.15 10.34 6.49
CA ILE A 28 5.25 9.29 6.01
C ILE A 28 5.40 9.15 4.48
N LEU A 29 5.44 10.26 3.75
CA LEU A 29 5.63 10.24 2.30
C LEU A 29 7.01 9.69 1.91
N ALA A 30 8.06 10.06 2.63
CA ALA A 30 9.39 9.50 2.39
C ALA A 30 9.42 7.97 2.59
N ARG A 31 8.82 7.47 3.68
CA ARG A 31 8.66 6.03 3.91
C ARG A 31 7.85 5.37 2.81
N LEU A 32 6.71 5.93 2.42
CA LEU A 32 5.92 5.43 1.30
C LEU A 32 6.75 5.27 0.01
N THR A 33 7.67 6.20 -0.27
CA THR A 33 8.55 6.10 -1.45
C THR A 33 9.67 5.06 -1.28
N GLU A 34 10.11 4.81 -0.05
CA GLU A 34 11.05 3.74 0.29
C GLU A 34 10.39 2.38 0.04
N GLU A 35 9.19 2.13 0.60
CA GLU A 35 8.45 0.89 0.39
C GLU A 35 8.13 0.65 -1.11
N LEU A 36 7.87 1.71 -1.86
CA LEU A 36 7.65 1.60 -3.31
C LEU A 36 8.89 1.10 -4.04
N GLY A 37 10.07 1.51 -3.58
CA GLY A 37 11.35 1.01 -4.07
C GLY A 37 11.54 -0.48 -3.77
N GLU A 38 11.15 -0.93 -2.58
CA GLU A 38 11.23 -2.34 -2.16
C GLU A 38 10.25 -3.22 -2.92
N VAL A 39 9.01 -2.76 -3.14
CA VAL A 39 8.06 -3.41 -4.06
C VAL A 39 8.63 -3.53 -5.47
N ALA A 40 9.24 -2.46 -6.00
CA ALA A 40 9.86 -2.50 -7.33
C ALA A 40 11.03 -3.49 -7.39
N GLU A 41 11.81 -3.60 -6.31
CA GLU A 41 12.86 -4.59 -6.15
C GLU A 41 12.32 -6.02 -6.13
N ALA A 42 11.29 -6.30 -5.33
CA ALA A 42 10.66 -7.61 -5.20
C ALA A 42 10.05 -8.07 -6.53
N VAL A 43 9.35 -7.17 -7.25
CA VAL A 43 8.83 -7.45 -8.60
C VAL A 43 9.96 -7.75 -9.58
N ALA A 44 11.03 -6.94 -9.60
CA ALA A 44 12.17 -7.18 -10.48
C ALA A 44 12.84 -8.54 -10.20
N HIS A 45 12.89 -8.97 -8.93
CA HIS A 45 13.43 -10.27 -8.55
C HIS A 45 12.52 -11.42 -9.00
N LEU A 46 11.20 -11.30 -8.83
CA LEU A 46 10.20 -12.28 -9.31
C LEU A 46 10.25 -12.46 -10.84
N GLU A 47 10.37 -11.36 -11.57
CA GLU A 47 10.51 -11.36 -13.04
C GLU A 47 11.91 -11.78 -13.51
N ARG A 48 12.80 -12.17 -12.57
CA ARG A 48 14.18 -12.61 -12.84
C ARG A 48 15.00 -11.59 -13.64
N HIS A 49 14.73 -10.30 -13.45
CA HIS A 49 15.51 -9.23 -14.08
C HIS A 49 16.86 -9.02 -13.37
N GLY A 50 17.93 -8.91 -14.16
CA GLY A 50 19.28 -8.61 -13.68
C GLY A 50 19.98 -9.77 -12.95
N ALA A 51 21.01 -9.45 -12.16
CA ALA A 51 21.80 -10.44 -11.41
C ALA A 51 21.19 -10.81 -10.05
N LYS A 52 19.95 -10.40 -9.75
CA LYS A 52 19.36 -10.51 -8.41
C LYS A 52 19.14 -11.96 -7.98
N VAL A 53 18.71 -12.85 -8.88
CA VAL A 53 18.59 -14.29 -8.60
C VAL A 53 19.94 -14.89 -8.18
N ALA A 54 21.03 -14.46 -8.81
CA ALA A 54 22.38 -14.91 -8.48
C ALA A 54 22.91 -14.34 -7.14
N LYS A 55 22.35 -13.22 -6.65
CA LYS A 55 22.80 -12.54 -5.43
C LYS A 55 21.92 -12.81 -4.20
N HIS A 56 20.61 -12.95 -4.39
CA HIS A 56 19.61 -12.96 -3.32
C HIS A 56 18.81 -14.27 -3.25
N GLY A 57 19.10 -15.24 -4.12
CA GLY A 57 18.42 -16.54 -4.13
C GLY A 57 17.12 -16.53 -4.93
N GLU A 58 16.23 -17.48 -4.63
CA GLU A 58 14.93 -17.57 -5.31
C GLU A 58 14.00 -16.46 -4.81
N PRO A 59 13.22 -15.84 -5.73
CA PRO A 59 12.25 -14.83 -5.35
C PRO A 59 11.08 -15.43 -4.56
N SER A 60 10.47 -14.62 -3.70
CA SER A 60 9.38 -15.03 -2.81
C SER A 60 8.14 -14.16 -3.01
N ILE A 61 6.99 -14.81 -3.20
CA ILE A 61 5.69 -14.13 -3.22
C ILE A 61 5.33 -13.58 -1.84
N ASP A 62 5.76 -14.26 -0.77
CA ASP A 62 5.53 -13.79 0.60
C ASP A 62 6.26 -12.48 0.85
N HIS A 63 7.51 -12.35 0.36
CA HIS A 63 8.25 -11.10 0.44
C HIS A 63 7.53 -9.96 -0.31
N LEU A 64 7.07 -10.20 -1.54
CA LEU A 64 6.29 -9.19 -2.26
C LEU A 64 5.01 -8.79 -1.48
N ALA A 65 4.35 -9.73 -0.83
CA ALA A 65 3.16 -9.45 -0.03
C ALA A 65 3.48 -8.59 1.20
N GLU A 66 4.59 -8.84 1.88
CA GLU A 66 5.11 -8.02 2.98
C GLU A 66 5.39 -6.59 2.49
N GLU A 67 6.12 -6.42 1.38
CA GLU A 67 6.42 -5.09 0.82
C GLU A 67 5.17 -4.31 0.39
N ILE A 68 4.18 -5.02 -0.18
CA ILE A 68 2.89 -4.41 -0.54
C ILE A 68 2.12 -3.99 0.71
N GLN A 69 2.12 -4.80 1.76
CA GLN A 69 1.52 -4.42 3.03
C GLN A 69 2.20 -3.17 3.60
N ASP A 70 3.53 -3.09 3.48
CA ASP A 70 4.30 -1.95 3.96
C ASP A 70 3.98 -0.66 3.21
N LEU A 71 3.89 -0.75 1.88
CA LEU A 71 3.42 0.34 1.03
C LEU A 71 1.99 0.80 1.40
N ILE A 72 1.05 -0.14 1.54
CA ILE A 72 -0.36 0.19 1.78
C ILE A 72 -0.54 0.83 3.16
N HIS A 73 0.10 0.32 4.22
CA HIS A 73 -0.09 0.93 5.53
C HIS A 73 0.48 2.35 5.61
N ASN A 74 1.58 2.65 4.90
CA ASN A 74 2.11 4.01 4.80
C ASN A 74 1.13 4.94 4.03
N ALA A 75 0.41 4.43 3.04
CA ALA A 75 -0.66 5.20 2.38
C ALA A 75 -1.81 5.48 3.36
N PHE A 76 -2.22 4.49 4.15
CA PHE A 76 -3.24 4.66 5.19
C PHE A 76 -2.78 5.55 6.36
N ALA A 77 -1.47 5.67 6.60
CA ALA A 77 -0.93 6.65 7.53
C ALA A 77 -1.19 8.09 7.05
N LEU A 78 -1.10 8.37 5.75
CA LEU A 78 -1.51 9.67 5.17
C LEU A 78 -3.02 9.88 5.28
N VAL A 79 -3.82 8.86 4.96
CA VAL A 79 -5.29 8.92 5.08
C VAL A 79 -5.68 9.31 6.50
N ARG A 80 -5.12 8.60 7.49
CA ARG A 80 -5.33 8.87 8.91
C ARG A 80 -4.83 10.27 9.31
N TYR A 81 -3.64 10.67 8.87
CA TYR A 81 -3.06 11.96 9.22
C TYR A 81 -3.98 13.12 8.79
N TYR A 82 -4.58 13.02 7.61
CA TYR A 82 -5.48 14.06 7.07
C TYR A 82 -6.96 13.82 7.38
N SER A 83 -7.31 12.77 8.14
CA SER A 83 -8.70 12.37 8.40
C SER A 83 -9.52 12.21 7.10
N ALA A 84 -8.90 11.57 6.11
CA ALA A 84 -9.43 11.43 4.75
C ALA A 84 -10.17 10.10 4.51
N GLU A 85 -10.54 9.35 5.55
CA GLU A 85 -11.15 8.03 5.46
C GLU A 85 -12.43 8.04 4.61
N ALA A 86 -13.39 8.89 4.96
CA ALA A 86 -14.65 8.99 4.21
C ALA A 86 -14.44 9.47 2.76
N ALA A 87 -13.49 10.38 2.54
CA ALA A 87 -13.18 10.86 1.19
C ALA A 87 -12.54 9.77 0.32
N LEU A 88 -11.71 8.90 0.91
CA LEU A 88 -11.16 7.74 0.22
C LEU A 88 -12.26 6.72 -0.13
N ASP A 89 -13.16 6.43 0.81
CA ASP A 89 -14.29 5.53 0.58
C ASP A 89 -15.17 6.04 -0.59
N ASP A 90 -15.47 7.34 -0.63
CA ASP A 90 -16.21 7.97 -1.72
C ASP A 90 -15.45 7.89 -3.07
N CYS A 91 -14.12 8.04 -3.06
CA CYS A 91 -13.30 7.84 -4.26
C CYS A 91 -13.37 6.41 -4.77
N VAL A 92 -13.23 5.41 -3.88
CA VAL A 92 -13.31 3.99 -4.23
C VAL A 92 -14.68 3.66 -4.80
N GLN A 93 -15.76 4.09 -4.13
CA GLN A 93 -17.13 3.79 -4.55
C GLN A 93 -17.43 4.38 -5.94
N ARG A 94 -17.03 5.63 -6.19
CA ARG A 94 -17.17 6.26 -7.51
C ARG A 94 -16.46 5.49 -8.61
N THR A 95 -15.24 5.01 -8.37
CA THR A 95 -14.51 4.20 -9.34
C THR A 95 -15.22 2.87 -9.61
N LEU A 96 -15.70 2.18 -8.56
CA LEU A 96 -16.43 0.91 -8.71
C LEU A 96 -17.73 1.08 -9.52
N ASP A 97 -18.46 2.16 -9.28
CA ASP A 97 -19.70 2.45 -10.01
C ASP A 97 -19.43 2.77 -11.49
N ALA A 98 -18.34 3.46 -11.79
CA ALA A 98 -17.91 3.71 -13.17
C ALA A 98 -17.59 2.41 -13.93
N PHE A 99 -16.95 1.43 -13.28
CA PHE A 99 -16.67 0.13 -13.90
C PHE A 99 -17.95 -0.67 -14.15
N ARG A 100 -18.87 -0.70 -13.18
CA ARG A 100 -20.17 -1.39 -13.32
C ARG A 100 -21.00 -0.82 -14.46
N GLU A 101 -20.98 0.50 -14.65
CA GLU A 101 -21.69 1.14 -15.76
C GLU A 101 -21.03 0.84 -17.11
N THR A 102 -19.70 0.82 -17.16
CA THR A 102 -18.95 0.45 -18.36
C THR A 102 -19.27 -0.99 -18.79
N ASP A 103 -19.31 -1.94 -17.85
CA ASP A 103 -19.64 -3.33 -18.15
C ASP A 103 -21.05 -3.48 -18.70
N ARG A 104 -22.03 -2.75 -18.14
CA ARG A 104 -23.43 -2.75 -18.62
C ARG A 104 -23.59 -2.20 -20.02
N LEU A 105 -22.77 -1.23 -20.43
CA LEU A 105 -22.80 -0.67 -21.79
C LEU A 105 -22.14 -1.58 -22.82
N ASN A 106 -21.30 -2.52 -22.38
CA ASN A 106 -20.60 -3.49 -23.20
C ASN A 106 -21.28 -4.87 -23.24
N THR A 107 -22.42 -5.05 -22.57
CA THR A 107 -23.27 -6.27 -22.63
C THR A 107 -24.54 -6.03 -23.44
#